data_AF-A0A800AJY2-F1
#
_entry.id   AF-A0A800AJY2-F1
#
_cell.length_a   1.000
_cell.length_b   1.000
_cell.length_c   1.000
_cell.angle_alpha   90.00
_cell.angle_beta   90.00
_cell.angle_gamma   90.00
#
_symmetry.space_group_name_H-M   'P 1'
#
loop_
_entity.id
_entity.type
_entity.pdbx_description
1 polymer ?
#
loop_
_entity_poly.entity_id
_entity_poly.type
_entity_poly.pdbx_seq_one_letter_code
_entity_poly.pdbx_strand_id
1 'polypeptide(L)'
;MSFLNLGNNYVAEIEVISPLHINSGKGDLLFDIDYAIDKRDIWVIDIEKMLKAVDVNFWNQRNCSVQISKLLKEQKYPECSRYRLSQTSRGQQIYRIKEQLKDPFDRLYIPGSSLKGAIRTCLAWGMIVGGGMPITKNDFGRHYRFAAQPIEAKLFGQTPNHDLLRALHVADSESIDIKKSLNLYLVSVYSISHQTGSLKLNSKGTRFRFHVEAVPPQTMFRTRLRLDKYLLQNDFKLQFSSKREKMSAKPSSFWLIHFARHCNAFAEEFIKTEIDFYADYGLETVMQFYEGLRQQLFTLDREREFLLQLGWGTGWLSKTIGMALSDELLDFVRSRFRLGRRGAKEFPKSRRLIEINQIPKMPLGWIKVKLEQEHA
;
A
#
# COMPACT_ATOMS: atom_id res chain seq x y z
N MET A 1 -39.97 -21.21 -2.22
CA MET A 1 -39.25 -20.01 -1.72
C MET A 1 -37.86 -20.03 -2.33
N SER A 2 -37.65 -19.28 -3.43
CA SER A 2 -36.32 -19.11 -3.99
C SER A 2 -35.51 -18.26 -3.01
N PHE A 3 -34.46 -18.81 -2.40
CA PHE A 3 -33.49 -17.99 -1.68
C PHE A 3 -32.97 -16.94 -2.65
N LEU A 4 -33.34 -15.68 -2.42
CA LEU A 4 -32.77 -14.54 -3.14
C LEU A 4 -31.25 -14.66 -3.00
N ASN A 5 -30.55 -14.81 -4.12
CA ASN A 5 -29.09 -14.83 -4.12
C ASN A 5 -28.59 -13.41 -3.81
N LEU A 6 -28.44 -13.11 -2.52
CA LEU A 6 -28.16 -11.78 -1.96
C LEU A 6 -26.74 -11.26 -2.29
N GLY A 7 -25.90 -12.05 -2.95
CA GLY A 7 -24.56 -11.63 -3.38
C GLY A 7 -23.62 -12.79 -3.71
N ASN A 8 -22.53 -12.47 -4.39
CA ASN A 8 -21.41 -13.42 -4.51
C ASN A 8 -20.46 -13.19 -3.33
N ASN A 9 -20.24 -14.23 -2.53
CA ASN A 9 -19.19 -14.26 -1.51
C ASN A 9 -17.93 -14.87 -2.12
N TYR A 10 -16.80 -14.28 -1.78
CA TYR A 10 -15.49 -14.73 -2.20
C TYR A 10 -14.60 -14.87 -0.97
N VAL A 11 -13.90 -16.00 -0.88
CA VAL A 11 -12.65 -16.08 -0.15
C VAL A 11 -11.57 -15.50 -1.05
N ALA A 12 -10.76 -14.60 -0.51
CA ALA A 12 -9.57 -14.11 -1.19
C ALA A 12 -8.31 -14.59 -0.48
N GLU A 13 -7.42 -15.21 -1.24
CA GLU A 13 -6.04 -15.45 -0.85
C GLU A 13 -5.18 -14.29 -1.37
N ILE A 14 -4.39 -13.70 -0.48
CA ILE A 14 -3.52 -12.56 -0.78
C ILE A 14 -2.08 -13.01 -0.57
N GLU A 15 -1.32 -13.09 -1.65
CA GLU A 15 0.12 -13.33 -1.61
C GLU A 15 0.86 -12.00 -1.67
N VAL A 16 1.77 -11.77 -0.73
CA VAL A 16 2.68 -10.62 -0.78
C VAL A 16 3.78 -10.88 -1.80
N ILE A 17 3.89 -10.06 -2.85
CA ILE A 17 4.92 -10.20 -3.90
C ILE A 17 6.17 -9.40 -3.54
N SER A 18 5.99 -8.20 -3.00
CA SER A 18 7.08 -7.36 -2.53
C SER A 18 6.81 -6.82 -1.13
N PRO A 19 7.85 -6.46 -0.34
CA PRO A 19 7.69 -6.11 1.07
C PRO A 19 6.55 -5.12 1.30
N LEU A 20 5.58 -5.52 2.12
CA LEU A 20 4.35 -4.78 2.35
C LEU A 20 4.40 -4.08 3.71
N HIS A 21 4.39 -2.75 3.69
CA HIS A 21 4.28 -1.93 4.90
C HIS A 21 2.94 -1.19 4.94
N ILE A 22 2.18 -1.37 6.00
CA ILE A 22 0.98 -0.59 6.33
C ILE A 22 1.28 0.10 7.66
N ASN A 23 1.23 1.43 7.69
CA ASN A 23 1.65 2.20 8.85
C ASN A 23 0.66 2.01 10.02
N SER A 24 1.16 1.79 11.24
CA SER A 24 0.32 1.62 12.44
C SER A 24 -0.41 2.90 12.88
N GLY A 25 0.10 4.07 12.48
CA GLY A 25 -0.37 5.38 12.94
C GLY A 25 0.13 5.78 14.33
N LYS A 26 0.84 4.90 15.06
CA LYS A 26 1.28 5.10 16.45
C LYS A 26 2.63 5.84 16.59
N GLY A 27 3.26 6.23 15.49
CA GLY A 27 4.59 6.85 15.47
C GLY A 27 5.70 5.87 15.06
N ASP A 28 6.94 6.34 15.06
CA ASP A 28 8.10 5.49 14.80
C ASP A 28 8.61 4.92 16.14
N LEU A 29 8.99 3.64 16.17
CA LEU A 29 9.69 3.03 17.30
C LEU A 29 11.09 3.62 17.41
N LEU A 30 11.55 3.88 18.63
CA LEU A 30 12.81 4.55 18.94
C LEU A 30 13.83 3.57 19.56
N PHE A 31 15.06 3.64 19.08
CA PHE A 31 16.17 2.86 19.65
C PHE A 31 16.38 3.20 21.12
N ASP A 32 16.62 2.16 21.92
CA ASP A 32 16.93 2.25 23.35
C ASP A 32 15.75 2.81 24.19
N ILE A 33 14.56 2.94 23.59
CA ILE A 33 13.31 3.29 24.27
C ILE A 33 12.24 2.22 24.00
N ASP A 34 11.95 1.94 22.73
CA ASP A 34 10.93 0.96 22.32
C ASP A 34 11.56 -0.38 21.92
N TYR A 35 12.80 -0.37 21.45
CA TYR A 35 13.52 -1.56 21.04
C TYR A 35 15.00 -1.52 21.41
N ALA A 36 15.57 -2.71 21.61
CA ALA A 36 17.00 -2.93 21.77
C ALA A 36 17.56 -3.77 20.61
N ILE A 37 18.86 -3.69 20.40
CA ILE A 37 19.56 -4.47 19.36
C ILE A 37 20.59 -5.36 20.06
N ASP A 38 20.57 -6.65 19.76
CA ASP A 38 21.65 -7.59 20.08
C ASP A 38 22.09 -8.30 18.80
N LYS A 39 23.37 -8.13 18.43
CA LYS A 39 23.98 -8.64 17.20
C LYS A 39 23.20 -8.24 15.93
N ARG A 40 22.26 -9.10 15.50
CA ARG A 40 21.43 -8.93 14.30
C ARG A 40 19.94 -8.86 14.60
N ASP A 41 19.55 -9.18 15.81
CA ASP A 41 18.18 -9.26 16.22
C ASP A 41 17.77 -7.93 16.87
N ILE A 42 16.60 -7.46 16.48
CA ILE A 42 15.98 -6.28 17.06
C ILE A 42 14.84 -6.76 17.92
N TRP A 43 14.92 -6.45 19.20
CA TRP A 43 13.98 -6.88 20.21
C TRP A 43 13.07 -5.71 20.55
N VAL A 44 11.81 -5.76 20.11
CA VAL A 44 10.82 -4.76 20.49
C VAL A 44 10.33 -5.10 21.87
N ILE A 45 10.57 -4.20 22.82
CA ILE A 45 10.44 -4.49 24.25
C ILE A 45 8.98 -4.40 24.69
N ASP A 46 8.61 -5.33 25.55
CA ASP A 46 7.40 -5.26 26.36
C ASP A 46 7.74 -4.50 27.63
N ILE A 47 7.23 -3.27 27.74
CA ILE A 47 7.55 -2.39 28.87
C ILE A 47 7.13 -3.05 30.18
N GLU A 48 5.99 -3.72 30.25
CA GLU A 48 5.52 -4.34 31.49
C GLU A 48 6.43 -5.48 31.93
N LYS A 49 6.84 -6.35 30.99
CA LYS A 49 7.80 -7.42 31.29
C LYS A 49 9.16 -6.86 31.67
N MET A 50 9.63 -5.83 30.97
CA MET A 50 10.89 -5.16 31.29
C MET A 50 10.85 -4.62 32.72
N LEU A 51 9.83 -3.84 33.09
CA LEU A 51 9.70 -3.25 34.43
C LEU A 51 9.72 -4.30 35.55
N LYS A 52 9.09 -5.47 35.32
CA LYS A 52 9.13 -6.62 36.25
C LYS A 52 10.51 -7.28 36.34
N ALA A 53 11.33 -7.16 35.29
CA ALA A 53 12.66 -7.76 35.22
C ALA A 53 13.79 -6.83 35.71
N VAL A 54 13.51 -5.53 35.87
CA VAL A 54 14.43 -4.53 36.45
C VAL A 54 14.54 -4.72 37.96
N ASP A 55 15.75 -4.58 38.49
CA ASP A 55 16.02 -4.65 39.94
C ASP A 55 15.32 -3.50 40.69
N VAL A 56 14.63 -3.84 41.79
CA VAL A 56 13.93 -2.88 42.65
C VAL A 56 14.85 -1.75 43.14
N ASN A 57 16.13 -2.05 43.36
CA ASN A 57 17.12 -1.06 43.80
C ASN A 57 17.40 0.02 42.73
N PHE A 58 17.16 -0.27 41.45
CA PHE A 58 17.31 0.70 40.37
C PHE A 58 16.24 1.79 40.44
N TRP A 59 15.01 1.46 40.86
CA TRP A 59 13.89 2.41 40.98
C TRP A 59 14.08 3.45 42.09
N ASN A 60 14.93 3.14 43.08
CA ASN A 60 15.19 4.03 44.21
C ASN A 60 16.19 5.16 43.88
N GLN A 61 16.70 5.22 42.65
CA GLN A 61 17.63 6.26 42.21
C GLN A 61 16.88 7.51 41.72
N ARG A 62 17.27 8.70 42.19
CA ARG A 62 16.61 9.98 41.82
C ARG A 62 16.62 10.32 40.32
N ASN A 63 17.48 9.69 39.53
CA ASN A 63 17.64 9.90 38.08
C ASN A 63 17.57 8.57 37.31
N CYS A 64 16.42 7.89 37.33
CA CYS A 64 16.22 6.69 36.52
C CYS A 64 16.29 7.03 35.03
N SER A 65 17.21 6.36 34.31
CA SER A 65 17.27 6.43 32.85
C SER A 65 16.10 5.66 32.24
N VAL A 66 15.53 6.19 31.16
CA VAL A 66 14.52 5.47 30.34
C VAL A 66 15.16 4.52 29.31
N GLN A 67 16.49 4.49 29.25
CA GLN A 67 17.24 3.71 28.27
C GLN A 67 17.20 2.22 28.58
N ILE A 68 16.70 1.41 27.64
CA ILE A 68 16.62 -0.06 27.77
C ILE A 68 17.99 -0.65 28.12
N SER A 69 19.05 -0.22 27.45
CA SER A 69 20.43 -0.69 27.66
C SER A 69 20.96 -0.47 29.07
N LYS A 70 20.41 0.49 29.82
CA LYS A 70 20.75 0.74 31.23
C LYS A 70 19.84 0.00 32.20
N LEU A 71 18.63 -0.35 31.76
CA LEU A 71 17.60 -1.01 32.57
C LEU A 71 17.69 -2.54 32.50
N LEU A 72 18.07 -3.07 31.34
CA LEU A 72 17.96 -4.48 31.03
C LEU A 72 19.25 -4.98 30.39
N LYS A 73 19.80 -6.08 30.92
CA LYS A 73 20.95 -6.76 30.32
C LYS A 73 20.53 -7.49 29.06
N GLU A 74 21.42 -7.56 28.06
CA GLU A 74 21.15 -8.14 26.74
C GLU A 74 20.59 -9.57 26.79
N GLN A 75 21.03 -10.39 27.77
CA GLN A 75 20.56 -11.77 27.92
C GLN A 75 19.06 -11.86 28.24
N LYS A 76 18.45 -10.82 28.80
CA LYS A 76 17.03 -10.77 29.16
C LYS A 76 16.13 -10.21 28.04
N TYR A 77 16.70 -9.70 26.94
CA TYR A 77 15.89 -9.14 25.84
C TYR A 77 14.87 -10.14 25.26
N PRO A 78 15.21 -11.43 25.03
CA PRO A 78 14.23 -12.38 24.49
C PRO A 78 13.00 -12.54 25.40
N GLU A 79 13.21 -12.63 26.71
CA GLU A 79 12.17 -12.83 27.73
C GLU A 79 11.29 -11.59 27.90
N CYS A 80 11.88 -10.40 27.75
CA CYS A 80 11.20 -9.11 27.93
C CYS A 80 10.69 -8.50 26.61
N SER A 81 10.70 -9.25 25.51
CA SER A 81 10.25 -8.75 24.20
C SER A 81 8.79 -9.10 23.90
N ARG A 82 8.14 -8.24 23.11
CA ARG A 82 6.86 -8.54 22.44
C ARG A 82 7.10 -9.42 21.21
N TYR A 83 8.08 -9.01 20.40
CA TYR A 83 8.48 -9.72 19.20
C TYR A 83 9.93 -9.36 18.80
N ARG A 84 10.46 -10.14 17.86
CA ARG A 84 11.81 -10.02 17.31
C ARG A 84 11.73 -9.72 15.82
N LEU A 85 12.56 -8.80 15.33
CA LEU A 85 12.74 -8.55 13.90
C LEU A 85 14.13 -8.99 13.46
N SER A 86 14.18 -9.59 12.27
CA SER A 86 15.44 -9.86 11.58
C SER A 86 15.73 -8.77 10.54
N GLN A 87 16.99 -8.35 10.47
CA GLN A 87 17.46 -7.32 9.52
C GLN A 87 17.77 -7.91 8.15
N THR A 88 17.36 -7.22 7.08
CA THR A 88 17.72 -7.60 5.70
C THR A 88 19.01 -6.95 5.19
N SER A 89 19.56 -5.96 5.90
CA SER A 89 20.76 -5.20 5.53
C SER A 89 21.67 -4.98 6.72
N ARG A 90 23.00 -5.06 6.53
CA ARG A 90 24.02 -4.90 7.59
C ARG A 90 24.64 -3.50 7.62
N GLY A 91 25.20 -3.13 8.78
CA GLY A 91 26.14 -2.02 8.92
C GLY A 91 25.52 -0.62 8.93
N GLN A 92 24.20 -0.51 9.11
CA GLN A 92 23.52 0.77 9.24
C GLN A 92 23.03 0.99 10.66
N GLN A 93 23.12 2.23 11.12
CA GLN A 93 22.63 2.62 12.43
C GLN A 93 21.12 2.80 12.38
N ILE A 94 20.41 2.06 13.23
CA ILE A 94 18.96 2.00 13.26
C ILE A 94 18.49 2.79 14.49
N TYR A 95 18.10 4.04 14.27
CA TYR A 95 17.60 4.90 15.35
C TYR A 95 16.07 4.93 15.45
N ARG A 96 15.39 4.77 14.31
CA ARG A 96 13.94 4.84 14.18
C ARG A 96 13.45 3.76 13.24
N ILE A 97 12.37 3.09 13.63
CA ILE A 97 11.71 2.06 12.84
C ILE A 97 10.26 2.46 12.63
N LYS A 98 9.80 2.45 11.37
CA LYS A 98 8.39 2.63 11.06
C LYS A 98 7.63 1.35 11.40
N GLU A 99 6.71 1.47 12.34
CA GLU A 99 5.96 0.33 12.86
C GLU A 99 4.88 -0.15 11.87
N GLN A 100 4.85 -1.46 11.64
CA GLN A 100 3.82 -2.15 10.87
C GLN A 100 2.51 -2.18 11.66
N LEU A 101 1.38 -2.01 10.99
CA LEU A 101 0.06 -2.17 11.58
C LEU A 101 -0.16 -3.60 12.08
N LYS A 102 -0.69 -3.70 13.31
CA LYS A 102 -0.97 -4.94 14.04
C LYS A 102 -2.31 -4.83 14.74
N ASP A 103 -2.92 -5.97 15.04
CA ASP A 103 -4.04 -6.03 15.96
C ASP A 103 -3.56 -5.84 17.43
N PRO A 104 -4.47 -5.74 18.42
CA PRO A 104 -4.09 -5.58 19.83
C PRO A 104 -3.25 -6.72 20.42
N PHE A 105 -3.16 -7.85 19.74
CA PHE A 105 -2.40 -9.04 20.16
C PHE A 105 -1.06 -9.18 19.40
N ASP A 106 -0.57 -8.10 18.80
CA ASP A 106 0.64 -8.06 17.98
C ASP A 106 0.60 -9.01 16.77
N ARG A 107 -0.59 -9.29 16.21
CA ARG A 107 -0.72 -10.10 14.99
C ARG A 107 -0.90 -9.21 13.77
N LEU A 108 -0.35 -9.66 12.64
CA LEU A 108 -0.37 -8.92 11.39
C LEU A 108 -1.68 -9.19 10.65
N TYR A 109 -2.27 -8.14 10.09
CA TYR A 109 -3.43 -8.28 9.20
C TYR A 109 -3.39 -7.17 8.13
N ILE A 110 -4.10 -7.40 7.03
CA ILE A 110 -4.35 -6.40 5.99
C ILE A 110 -5.74 -5.81 6.24
N PRO A 111 -5.85 -4.50 6.51
CA PRO A 111 -7.16 -3.87 6.64
C PRO A 111 -7.94 -3.93 5.34
N GLY A 112 -9.21 -4.29 5.43
CA GLY A 112 -10.14 -4.30 4.30
C GLY A 112 -10.29 -2.92 3.68
N SER A 113 -10.15 -1.86 4.49
CA SER A 113 -10.10 -0.46 4.01
C SER A 113 -8.88 -0.16 3.14
N SER A 114 -7.71 -0.73 3.43
CA SER A 114 -6.50 -0.58 2.62
C SER A 114 -6.67 -1.29 1.27
N LEU A 115 -7.19 -2.52 1.29
CA LEU A 115 -7.44 -3.30 0.08
C LEU A 115 -8.54 -2.65 -0.78
N LYS A 116 -9.66 -2.25 -0.18
CA LYS A 116 -10.76 -1.57 -0.86
C LYS A 116 -10.35 -0.21 -1.44
N GLY A 117 -9.45 0.52 -0.76
CA GLY A 117 -8.89 1.78 -1.27
C GLY A 117 -8.03 1.59 -2.53
N ALA A 118 -7.23 0.52 -2.59
CA ALA A 118 -6.48 0.16 -3.79
C ALA A 118 -7.44 -0.21 -4.95
N ILE A 119 -8.43 -1.07 -4.69
CA ILE A 119 -9.45 -1.44 -5.69
C ILE A 119 -10.22 -0.19 -6.18
N ARG A 120 -10.61 0.72 -5.27
CA ARG A 120 -11.27 2.00 -5.60
C ARG A 120 -10.45 2.80 -6.60
N THR A 121 -9.13 2.86 -6.44
CA THR A 121 -8.25 3.63 -7.34
C THR A 121 -8.20 3.00 -8.73
N CYS A 122 -8.08 1.67 -8.82
CA CYS A 122 -8.11 0.95 -10.10
C CYS A 122 -9.45 1.11 -10.82
N LEU A 123 -10.57 1.04 -10.09
CA LEU A 123 -11.91 1.26 -10.65
C LEU A 123 -12.06 2.70 -11.16
N ALA A 124 -11.58 3.69 -10.39
CA ALA A 124 -11.64 5.10 -10.78
C ALA A 124 -10.87 5.33 -12.08
N TRP A 125 -9.64 4.81 -12.16
CA TRP A 125 -8.83 4.87 -13.37
C TRP A 125 -9.54 4.20 -14.55
N GLY A 126 -10.05 2.98 -14.36
CA GLY A 126 -10.75 2.23 -15.40
C GLY A 126 -11.97 2.96 -15.95
N MET A 127 -12.80 3.56 -15.08
CA MET A 127 -13.98 4.33 -15.50
C MET A 127 -13.64 5.56 -16.34
N ILE A 128 -12.50 6.20 -16.07
CA ILE A 128 -12.02 7.36 -16.82
C ILE A 128 -11.47 6.92 -18.19
N VAL A 129 -10.55 5.95 -18.20
CA VAL A 129 -9.88 5.49 -19.44
C VAL A 129 -10.83 4.75 -20.37
N GLY A 130 -11.77 3.97 -19.83
CA GLY A 130 -12.77 3.25 -20.62
C GLY A 130 -13.85 4.15 -21.25
N GLY A 131 -13.67 5.48 -21.25
CA GLY A 131 -14.52 6.44 -21.94
C GLY A 131 -15.87 6.71 -21.28
N GLY A 132 -16.10 6.19 -20.07
CA GLY A 132 -17.38 6.32 -19.38
C GLY A 132 -17.61 7.69 -18.77
N MET A 133 -16.55 8.38 -18.31
CA MET A 133 -16.65 9.67 -17.62
C MET A 133 -15.37 10.51 -17.79
N PRO A 134 -15.29 11.41 -18.79
CA PRO A 134 -14.12 12.27 -18.96
C PRO A 134 -13.98 13.26 -17.79
N ILE A 135 -12.73 13.52 -17.41
CA ILE A 135 -12.37 14.47 -16.35
C ILE A 135 -11.87 15.77 -16.99
N THR A 136 -12.35 16.88 -16.46
CA THR A 136 -11.98 18.24 -16.87
C THR A 136 -11.36 19.01 -15.71
N LYS A 137 -10.77 20.18 -16.00
CA LYS A 137 -10.17 21.06 -14.97
C LYS A 137 -11.16 21.46 -13.86
N ASN A 138 -12.46 21.50 -14.16
CA ASN A 138 -13.51 21.91 -13.23
C ASN A 138 -13.93 20.80 -12.27
N ASP A 139 -13.56 19.54 -12.52
CA ASP A 139 -13.90 18.43 -11.64
C ASP A 139 -12.99 18.35 -10.41
N PHE A 140 -11.90 19.11 -10.35
CA PHE A 140 -10.97 19.08 -9.22
C PHE A 140 -11.43 19.99 -8.07
N GLY A 141 -11.32 19.47 -6.85
CA GLY A 141 -11.56 20.23 -5.63
C GLY A 141 -10.65 21.46 -5.49
N ARG A 142 -11.07 22.42 -4.65
CA ARG A 142 -10.29 23.65 -4.41
C ARG A 142 -9.07 23.40 -3.54
N HIS A 143 -9.18 22.52 -2.55
CA HIS A 143 -8.14 22.27 -1.57
C HIS A 143 -7.37 20.98 -1.89
N TYR A 144 -6.05 20.99 -1.77
CA TYR A 144 -5.19 19.87 -2.14
C TYR A 144 -5.54 18.55 -1.42
N ARG A 145 -5.97 18.63 -0.16
CA ARG A 145 -6.40 17.46 0.64
C ARG A 145 -7.67 16.78 0.09
N PHE A 146 -8.48 17.52 -0.66
CA PHE A 146 -9.79 17.09 -1.14
C PHE A 146 -9.91 17.24 -2.67
N ALA A 147 -8.78 17.30 -3.36
CA ALA A 147 -8.73 17.58 -4.79
C ALA A 147 -9.51 16.54 -5.62
N ALA A 148 -9.50 15.27 -5.18
CA ALA A 148 -10.18 14.17 -5.86
C ALA A 148 -11.64 13.98 -5.41
N GLN A 149 -12.11 14.62 -4.31
CA GLN A 149 -13.46 14.35 -3.78
C GLN A 149 -14.58 14.59 -4.81
N PRO A 150 -14.60 15.67 -5.61
CA PRO A 150 -15.66 15.86 -6.59
C PRO A 150 -15.58 14.85 -7.74
N ILE A 151 -14.36 14.42 -8.11
CA ILE A 151 -14.15 13.33 -9.09
C ILE A 151 -14.69 12.02 -8.52
N GLU A 152 -14.36 11.68 -7.27
CA GLU A 152 -14.88 10.49 -6.61
C GLU A 152 -16.40 10.53 -6.51
N ALA A 153 -17.00 11.68 -6.20
CA ALA A 153 -18.45 11.84 -6.19
C ALA A 153 -19.07 11.64 -7.58
N LYS A 154 -18.39 12.14 -8.62
CA LYS A 154 -18.75 11.96 -10.03
C LYS A 154 -18.62 10.51 -10.49
N LEU A 155 -17.61 9.76 -10.03
CA LEU A 155 -17.38 8.36 -10.43
C LEU A 155 -18.24 7.40 -9.60
N PHE A 156 -18.17 7.52 -8.27
CA PHE A 156 -18.72 6.55 -7.34
C PHE A 156 -20.02 6.95 -6.70
N GLY A 157 -20.45 8.22 -6.74
CA GLY A 157 -21.73 8.66 -6.15
C GLY A 157 -21.57 9.83 -5.16
N GLN A 158 -22.56 10.73 -5.11
CA GLN A 158 -22.47 12.01 -4.39
C GLN A 158 -22.52 11.90 -2.87
N THR A 159 -23.11 10.83 -2.34
CA THR A 159 -23.26 10.63 -0.90
C THR A 159 -22.90 9.19 -0.56
N PRO A 160 -22.59 8.88 0.70
CA PRO A 160 -22.36 7.50 1.13
C PRO A 160 -23.50 6.59 0.67
N ASN A 161 -24.77 6.99 0.86
CA ASN A 161 -25.93 6.18 0.48
C ASN A 161 -26.06 5.90 -1.02
N HIS A 162 -25.40 6.71 -1.85
CA HIS A 162 -25.41 6.60 -3.30
C HIS A 162 -24.06 6.10 -3.84
N ASP A 163 -23.12 5.67 -2.96
CA ASP A 163 -21.78 5.21 -3.37
C ASP A 163 -21.84 3.77 -3.94
N LEU A 164 -21.43 3.59 -5.19
CA LEU A 164 -21.34 2.29 -5.88
C LEU A 164 -20.53 1.27 -5.06
N LEU A 165 -19.43 1.68 -4.44
CA LEU A 165 -18.57 0.80 -3.65
C LEU A 165 -19.24 0.30 -2.36
N ARG A 166 -20.46 0.76 -2.03
CA ARG A 166 -21.27 0.08 -1.00
C ARG A 166 -21.61 -1.34 -1.39
N ALA A 167 -21.73 -1.65 -2.68
CA ALA A 167 -21.97 -3.02 -3.13
C ALA A 167 -20.73 -3.93 -2.98
N LEU A 168 -19.54 -3.39 -2.71
CA LEU A 168 -18.32 -4.16 -2.48
C LEU A 168 -17.91 -4.11 -1.01
N HIS A 169 -18.10 -5.21 -0.29
CA HIS A 169 -17.63 -5.36 1.08
C HIS A 169 -16.29 -6.10 1.08
N VAL A 170 -15.32 -5.57 1.82
CA VAL A 170 -13.99 -6.15 1.96
C VAL A 170 -13.71 -6.23 3.45
N ALA A 171 -13.60 -7.45 3.98
CA ALA A 171 -13.26 -7.66 5.38
C ALA A 171 -11.77 -7.39 5.62
N ASP A 172 -11.43 -7.11 6.87
CA ASP A 172 -10.05 -7.24 7.33
C ASP A 172 -9.60 -8.69 7.14
N SER A 173 -8.33 -8.90 6.81
CA SER A 173 -7.79 -10.25 6.68
C SER A 173 -7.75 -10.97 8.03
N GLU A 174 -7.70 -12.29 7.97
CA GLU A 174 -7.28 -13.11 9.10
C GLU A 174 -5.89 -12.66 9.57
N SER A 175 -5.71 -12.64 10.89
CA SER A 175 -4.44 -12.25 11.49
C SER A 175 -3.44 -13.41 11.44
N ILE A 176 -2.18 -13.10 11.13
CA ILE A 176 -1.07 -14.06 11.16
C ILE A 176 -0.05 -13.68 12.26
N ASP A 177 0.65 -14.68 12.81
CA ASP A 177 1.64 -14.47 13.86
C ASP A 177 2.86 -13.69 13.33
N ILE A 178 3.19 -12.59 14.01
CA ILE A 178 4.31 -11.72 13.71
C ILE A 178 5.67 -12.42 13.77
N LYS A 179 5.83 -13.42 14.63
CA LYS A 179 7.13 -14.03 14.96
C LYS A 179 7.82 -14.68 13.76
N LYS A 180 7.08 -14.98 12.69
CA LYS A 180 7.59 -15.62 11.46
C LYS A 180 7.33 -14.81 10.19
N SER A 181 6.68 -13.65 10.29
CA SER A 181 6.08 -12.96 9.13
C SER A 181 6.36 -11.46 9.11
N LEU A 182 7.38 -10.99 9.85
CA LEU A 182 7.79 -9.59 9.84
C LEU A 182 9.31 -9.44 9.84
N ASN A 183 9.83 -8.63 8.92
CA ASN A 183 11.25 -8.31 8.82
C ASN A 183 11.46 -6.80 8.85
N LEU A 184 12.69 -6.39 9.20
CA LEU A 184 13.11 -5.01 9.06
C LEU A 184 13.78 -4.79 7.70
N TYR A 185 13.18 -3.93 6.88
CA TYR A 185 13.70 -3.53 5.59
C TYR A 185 14.25 -2.11 5.62
N LEU A 186 15.30 -1.88 4.83
CA LEU A 186 15.79 -0.54 4.53
C LEU A 186 15.10 -0.01 3.26
N VAL A 187 14.44 1.14 3.38
CA VAL A 187 13.78 1.83 2.27
C VAL A 187 14.50 3.13 1.98
N SER A 188 14.95 3.31 0.75
CA SER A 188 15.62 4.54 0.29
C SER A 188 14.77 5.29 -0.73
N VAL A 189 14.80 6.62 -0.68
CA VAL A 189 14.22 7.45 -1.75
C VAL A 189 15.25 7.69 -2.83
N TYR A 190 14.88 7.32 -4.05
CA TYR A 190 15.58 7.66 -5.26
C TYR A 190 14.87 8.81 -5.99
N SER A 191 15.62 9.63 -6.72
CA SER A 191 15.09 10.75 -7.49
C SER A 191 16.00 11.01 -8.69
N ILE A 192 15.41 11.45 -9.80
CA ILE A 192 16.17 11.77 -11.00
C ILE A 192 17.17 12.91 -10.70
N SER A 193 18.42 12.81 -11.10
CA SER A 193 19.35 13.93 -11.02
C SER A 193 20.36 13.84 -12.15
N HIS A 194 20.99 14.96 -12.47
CA HIS A 194 22.11 14.97 -13.40
C HIS A 194 23.27 14.20 -12.78
N GLN A 195 23.82 13.27 -13.56
CA GLN A 195 25.04 12.56 -13.28
C GLN A 195 25.80 12.40 -14.60
N THR A 196 27.03 12.92 -14.65
CA THR A 196 27.96 12.78 -15.79
C THR A 196 27.28 13.02 -17.15
N GLY A 197 26.59 14.16 -17.31
CA GLY A 197 25.96 14.55 -18.57
C GLY A 197 24.62 13.87 -18.91
N SER A 198 24.15 12.92 -18.08
CA SER A 198 22.87 12.20 -18.28
C SER A 198 21.93 12.35 -17.08
N LEU A 199 20.63 12.24 -17.30
CA LEU A 199 19.66 12.14 -16.20
C LEU A 199 19.59 10.68 -15.74
N LYS A 200 19.88 10.43 -14.45
CA LYS A 200 19.80 9.09 -13.86
C LYS A 200 19.06 9.11 -12.53
N LEU A 201 18.49 7.97 -12.18
CA LEU A 201 17.84 7.77 -10.90
C LEU A 201 18.90 7.54 -9.81
N ASN A 202 18.99 8.47 -8.87
CA ASN A 202 20.03 8.47 -7.83
C ASN A 202 19.43 8.46 -6.43
N SER A 203 20.15 7.87 -5.48
CA SER A 203 19.77 7.92 -4.06
C SER A 203 19.79 9.37 -3.57
N LYS A 204 18.76 9.79 -2.84
CA LYS A 204 18.69 11.13 -2.22
C LYS A 204 19.59 11.27 -0.99
N GLY A 205 20.34 10.23 -0.63
CA GLY A 205 21.26 10.22 0.50
C GLY A 205 20.62 9.78 1.82
N THR A 206 21.44 9.76 2.87
CA THR A 206 21.15 9.11 4.17
C THR A 206 19.90 9.64 4.87
N ARG A 207 19.57 10.94 4.73
CA ARG A 207 18.35 11.54 5.32
C ARG A 207 17.04 11.03 4.73
N PHE A 208 17.10 10.36 3.58
CA PHE A 208 15.94 9.79 2.90
C PHE A 208 15.98 8.25 2.91
N ARG A 209 16.58 7.69 3.98
CA ARG A 209 16.57 6.27 4.29
C ARG A 209 15.71 6.01 5.51
N PHE A 210 14.89 4.97 5.45
CA PHE A 210 13.93 4.61 6.49
C PHE A 210 14.08 3.13 6.81
N HIS A 211 14.12 2.79 8.09
CA HIS A 211 13.97 1.41 8.54
C HIS A 211 12.48 1.16 8.77
N VAL A 212 11.96 0.10 8.15
CA VAL A 212 10.52 -0.14 8.05
C VAL A 212 10.25 -1.60 8.38
N GLU A 213 9.35 -1.85 9.34
CA GLU A 213 8.76 -3.16 9.52
C GLU A 213 7.86 -3.47 8.33
N ALA A 214 8.15 -4.53 7.59
CA ALA A 214 7.31 -4.92 6.47
C ALA A 214 7.13 -6.43 6.40
N VAL A 215 5.95 -6.83 5.95
CA VAL A 215 5.62 -8.23 5.70
C VAL A 215 6.44 -8.70 4.50
N PRO A 216 7.20 -9.81 4.62
CA PRO A 216 8.08 -10.27 3.55
C PRO A 216 7.27 -10.87 2.37
N PRO A 217 7.89 -10.95 1.19
CA PRO A 217 7.34 -11.69 0.05
C PRO A 217 6.95 -13.13 0.42
N GLN A 218 6.01 -13.71 -0.33
CA GLN A 218 5.46 -15.06 -0.18
C GLN A 218 4.63 -15.26 1.09
N THR A 219 4.38 -14.20 1.87
CA THR A 219 3.45 -14.27 3.00
C THR A 219 2.02 -14.31 2.48
N MET A 220 1.22 -15.24 3.00
CA MET A 220 -0.18 -15.43 2.63
C MET A 220 -1.11 -14.84 3.69
N PHE A 221 -2.12 -14.10 3.25
CA PHE A 221 -3.27 -13.70 4.06
C PHE A 221 -4.55 -14.24 3.43
N ARG A 222 -5.56 -14.47 4.26
CA ARG A 222 -6.91 -14.83 3.83
C ARG A 222 -7.88 -13.73 4.22
N THR A 223 -8.78 -13.34 3.34
CA THR A 223 -9.87 -12.41 3.67
C THR A 223 -11.16 -12.81 2.95
N ARG A 224 -12.26 -12.12 3.24
CA ARG A 224 -13.56 -12.31 2.60
C ARG A 224 -13.97 -11.03 1.87
N LEU A 225 -14.41 -11.20 0.62
CA LEU A 225 -15.05 -10.15 -0.16
C LEU A 225 -16.48 -10.55 -0.44
N ARG A 226 -17.40 -9.59 -0.40
CA ARG A 226 -18.79 -9.81 -0.80
C ARG A 226 -19.20 -8.75 -1.80
N LEU A 227 -19.73 -9.21 -2.93
CA LEU A 227 -20.41 -8.36 -3.90
C LEU A 227 -21.92 -8.47 -3.68
N ASP A 228 -22.52 -7.42 -3.14
CA ASP A 228 -23.95 -7.33 -2.92
C ASP A 228 -24.67 -7.07 -4.25
N LYS A 229 -25.22 -8.15 -4.84
CA LYS A 229 -25.95 -8.08 -6.10
C LYS A 229 -27.31 -7.41 -5.96
N TYR A 230 -27.91 -7.42 -4.77
CA TYR A 230 -29.18 -6.77 -4.54
C TYR A 230 -29.05 -5.26 -4.73
N LEU A 231 -27.96 -4.66 -4.22
CA LEU A 231 -27.63 -3.26 -4.48
C LEU A 231 -27.32 -2.96 -5.97
N LEU A 232 -27.09 -3.98 -6.81
CA LEU A 232 -26.79 -3.83 -8.24
C LEU A 232 -27.98 -4.11 -9.17
N GLN A 233 -29.09 -4.69 -8.69
CA GLN A 233 -30.21 -5.23 -9.49
C GLN A 233 -31.29 -4.21 -9.97
N ASN A 234 -30.96 -2.91 -10.04
CA ASN A 234 -31.82 -1.76 -10.39
C ASN A 234 -32.56 -1.08 -9.21
N ASP A 235 -32.55 0.25 -9.24
CA ASP A 235 -33.37 1.24 -8.51
C ASP A 235 -33.49 1.22 -6.97
N PHE A 236 -32.79 0.35 -6.24
CA PHE A 236 -32.71 0.51 -4.79
C PHE A 236 -31.69 1.59 -4.38
N LYS A 237 -32.20 2.80 -4.11
CA LYS A 237 -31.58 3.93 -3.37
C LYS A 237 -30.22 4.47 -3.84
N LEU A 238 -29.53 3.87 -4.82
CA LEU A 238 -28.24 4.40 -5.31
C LEU A 238 -28.40 5.52 -6.34
N GLN A 239 -29.60 5.75 -6.92
CA GLN A 239 -29.88 6.75 -7.98
C GLN A 239 -28.78 6.82 -9.07
N PHE A 240 -28.11 5.70 -9.30
CA PHE A 240 -26.90 5.63 -10.11
C PHE A 240 -27.21 5.61 -11.61
N SER A 241 -28.42 5.18 -11.96
CA SER A 241 -28.89 4.82 -13.30
C SER A 241 -29.44 6.02 -14.10
N SER A 242 -30.21 6.94 -13.49
CA SER A 242 -31.13 7.78 -14.28
C SER A 242 -30.49 8.89 -15.14
N LYS A 243 -29.27 9.36 -14.80
CA LYS A 243 -28.52 10.35 -15.63
C LYS A 243 -27.21 9.82 -16.23
N ARG A 244 -26.61 8.76 -15.66
CA ARG A 244 -25.27 8.28 -16.04
C ARG A 244 -25.29 7.25 -17.16
N GLU A 245 -26.32 6.40 -17.25
CA GLU A 245 -26.44 5.41 -18.33
C GLU A 245 -26.56 6.04 -19.72
N LYS A 246 -26.99 7.31 -19.79
CA LYS A 246 -27.01 8.08 -21.04
C LYS A 246 -25.63 8.61 -21.46
N MET A 247 -24.62 8.58 -20.58
CA MET A 247 -23.28 9.13 -20.81
C MET A 247 -22.17 8.06 -20.82
N SER A 248 -22.35 6.92 -20.14
CA SER A 248 -21.35 5.86 -20.08
C SER A 248 -21.74 4.69 -20.99
N ALA A 249 -20.80 4.20 -21.82
CA ALA A 249 -21.02 3.06 -22.71
C ALA A 249 -21.32 1.71 -22.00
N LYS A 250 -21.13 1.62 -20.68
CA LYS A 250 -21.36 0.41 -19.86
C LYS A 250 -22.13 0.75 -18.58
N PRO A 251 -23.02 -0.14 -18.09
CA PRO A 251 -23.73 0.07 -16.84
C PRO A 251 -22.76 0.08 -15.66
N SER A 252 -23.09 0.78 -14.58
CA SER A 252 -22.17 0.94 -13.45
C SER A 252 -21.86 -0.37 -12.71
N SER A 253 -22.78 -1.33 -12.75
CA SER A 253 -22.59 -2.69 -12.24
C SER A 253 -21.47 -3.45 -12.94
N PHE A 254 -21.21 -3.16 -14.23
CA PHE A 254 -20.13 -3.80 -15.00
C PHE A 254 -18.77 -3.62 -14.33
N TRP A 255 -18.47 -2.40 -13.88
CA TRP A 255 -17.19 -2.05 -13.27
C TRP A 255 -16.94 -2.82 -11.98
N LEU A 256 -17.98 -3.01 -11.16
CA LEU A 256 -17.86 -3.76 -9.92
C LEU A 256 -17.87 -5.26 -10.12
N ILE A 257 -18.66 -5.80 -11.06
CA ILE A 257 -18.70 -7.24 -11.33
C ILE A 257 -17.34 -7.71 -11.86
N HIS A 258 -16.67 -6.90 -12.68
CA HIS A 258 -15.38 -7.22 -13.29
C HIS A 258 -14.21 -6.46 -12.66
N PHE A 259 -14.28 -6.14 -11.37
CA PHE A 259 -13.26 -5.33 -10.71
C PHE A 259 -11.85 -5.94 -10.82
N ALA A 260 -11.71 -7.27 -10.81
CA ALA A 260 -10.44 -7.97 -10.99
C ALA A 260 -9.78 -7.61 -12.35
N ARG A 261 -10.56 -7.62 -13.44
CA ARG A 261 -10.09 -7.18 -14.77
C ARG A 261 -9.59 -5.74 -14.76
N HIS A 262 -10.29 -4.85 -14.05
CA HIS A 262 -9.93 -3.44 -13.95
C HIS A 262 -8.69 -3.21 -13.08
N CYS A 263 -8.50 -4.02 -12.04
CA CYS A 263 -7.26 -4.04 -11.26
C CYS A 263 -6.08 -4.47 -12.14
N ASN A 264 -6.26 -5.52 -12.95
CA ASN A 264 -5.22 -5.99 -13.88
C ASN A 264 -4.91 -4.98 -14.98
N ALA A 265 -5.91 -4.31 -15.56
CA ALA A 265 -5.68 -3.26 -16.56
C ALA A 265 -4.90 -2.08 -15.98
N PHE A 266 -5.23 -1.67 -14.74
CA PHE A 266 -4.47 -0.64 -14.04
C PHE A 266 -3.03 -1.10 -13.75
N ALA A 267 -2.86 -2.34 -13.28
CA ALA A 267 -1.55 -2.91 -13.00
C ALA A 267 -0.70 -3.01 -14.28
N GLU A 268 -1.29 -3.38 -15.42
CA GLU A 268 -0.62 -3.44 -16.72
C GLU A 268 -0.03 -2.07 -17.11
N GLU A 269 -0.86 -1.02 -17.09
CA GLU A 269 -0.41 0.34 -17.41
C GLU A 269 0.65 0.84 -16.44
N PHE A 270 0.49 0.54 -15.15
CA PHE A 270 1.45 0.94 -14.14
C PHE A 270 2.80 0.22 -14.30
N ILE A 271 2.78 -1.09 -14.49
CA ILE A 271 3.99 -1.89 -14.71
C ILE A 271 4.72 -1.41 -15.95
N LYS A 272 4.01 -1.16 -17.05
CA LYS A 272 4.58 -0.60 -18.27
C LYS A 272 5.21 0.77 -18.02
N THR A 273 4.49 1.68 -17.37
CA THR A 273 5.00 3.02 -17.02
C THR A 273 6.29 2.94 -16.20
N GLU A 274 6.37 2.00 -15.25
CA GLU A 274 7.56 1.81 -14.43
C GLU A 274 8.72 1.19 -15.23
N ILE A 275 8.47 0.20 -16.10
CA ILE A 275 9.48 -0.37 -16.99
C ILE A 275 10.10 0.74 -17.86
N ASP A 276 9.26 1.55 -18.52
CA ASP A 276 9.72 2.66 -19.36
C ASP A 276 10.55 3.67 -18.54
N PHE A 277 10.10 4.00 -17.32
CA PHE A 277 10.82 4.89 -16.40
C PHE A 277 12.21 4.34 -16.01
N TYR A 278 12.31 3.05 -15.68
CA TYR A 278 13.61 2.45 -15.30
C TYR A 278 14.53 2.20 -16.51
N ALA A 279 13.97 2.00 -17.69
CA ALA A 279 14.74 1.95 -18.94
C ALA A 279 15.42 3.31 -19.22
N ASP A 280 14.69 4.41 -19.04
CA ASP A 280 15.20 5.76 -19.29
C ASP A 280 16.19 6.24 -18.22
N TYR A 281 15.93 5.95 -16.94
CA TYR A 281 16.69 6.53 -15.83
C TYR A 281 17.61 5.53 -15.08
N GLY A 282 17.61 4.26 -15.47
CA GLY A 282 18.43 3.19 -14.91
C GLY A 282 17.85 2.52 -13.65
N LEU A 283 18.65 1.62 -13.04
CA LEU A 283 18.27 0.60 -12.04
C LEU A 283 17.69 -0.69 -12.65
N GLU A 284 18.50 -1.33 -13.50
CA GLU A 284 18.23 -2.60 -14.16
C GLU A 284 17.59 -3.66 -13.25
N THR A 285 18.09 -3.86 -12.02
CA THR A 285 17.52 -4.86 -11.09
C THR A 285 16.05 -4.59 -10.75
N VAL A 286 15.64 -3.33 -10.66
CA VAL A 286 14.26 -2.95 -10.36
C VAL A 286 13.39 -3.07 -11.62
N MET A 287 13.93 -2.73 -12.79
CA MET A 287 13.27 -2.98 -14.07
C MET A 287 12.98 -4.47 -14.26
N GLN A 288 13.95 -5.34 -13.97
CA GLN A 288 13.80 -6.80 -14.01
C GLN A 288 12.73 -7.32 -13.04
N PHE A 289 12.57 -6.70 -11.87
CA PHE A 289 11.46 -7.01 -10.98
C PHE A 289 10.10 -6.73 -11.65
N TYR A 290 9.94 -5.56 -12.28
CA TYR A 290 8.69 -5.22 -12.98
C TYR A 290 8.47 -6.08 -14.23
N GLU A 291 9.52 -6.49 -14.92
CA GLU A 291 9.43 -7.44 -16.02
C GLU A 291 8.95 -8.82 -15.55
N GLY A 292 9.45 -9.31 -14.41
CA GLY A 292 8.92 -10.51 -13.78
C GLY A 292 7.44 -10.36 -13.37
N LEU A 293 7.07 -9.18 -12.86
CA LEU A 293 5.67 -8.88 -12.52
C LEU A 293 4.76 -8.83 -13.76
N ARG A 294 5.26 -8.30 -14.88
CA ARG A 294 4.57 -8.30 -16.18
C ARG A 294 4.33 -9.73 -16.68
N GLN A 295 5.33 -10.61 -16.54
CA GLN A 295 5.17 -12.03 -16.87
C GLN A 295 4.10 -12.70 -16.01
N GLN A 296 4.10 -12.46 -14.69
CA GLN A 296 3.07 -12.97 -13.79
C GLN A 296 1.67 -12.49 -14.21
N LEU A 297 1.52 -11.20 -14.53
CA LEU A 297 0.25 -10.62 -14.98
C LEU A 297 -0.34 -11.35 -16.21
N PHE A 298 0.49 -11.80 -17.15
CA PHE A 298 0.05 -12.55 -18.32
C PHE A 298 -0.43 -13.98 -18.02
N THR A 299 -0.02 -14.54 -16.88
CA THR A 299 -0.41 -15.90 -16.46
C THR A 299 -1.66 -15.94 -15.58
N LEU A 300 -2.19 -14.78 -15.16
CA LEU A 300 -3.33 -14.71 -14.26
C LEU A 300 -4.64 -15.14 -14.94
N ASP A 301 -5.48 -15.85 -14.19
CA ASP A 301 -6.91 -15.93 -14.50
C ASP A 301 -7.53 -14.55 -14.27
N ARG A 302 -7.73 -13.78 -15.34
CA ARG A 302 -8.16 -12.37 -15.26
C ARG A 302 -9.53 -12.14 -14.60
N GLU A 303 -10.35 -13.17 -14.40
CA GLU A 303 -11.61 -13.07 -13.66
C GLU A 303 -11.44 -13.25 -12.16
N ARG A 304 -10.43 -14.01 -11.73
CA ARG A 304 -10.30 -14.49 -10.35
C ARG A 304 -9.02 -14.01 -9.69
N GLU A 305 -8.01 -13.72 -10.47
CA GLU A 305 -6.71 -13.30 -10.00
C GLU A 305 -6.39 -11.89 -10.47
N PHE A 306 -5.82 -11.09 -9.58
CA PHE A 306 -5.37 -9.76 -9.95
C PHE A 306 -4.19 -9.27 -9.12
N LEU A 307 -3.42 -8.35 -9.72
CA LEU A 307 -2.35 -7.63 -9.04
C LEU A 307 -2.84 -6.30 -8.48
N LEU A 308 -2.33 -5.94 -7.31
CA LEU A 308 -2.51 -4.61 -6.72
C LEU A 308 -1.23 -4.16 -6.03
N GLN A 309 -1.05 -2.85 -5.96
CA GLN A 309 -0.04 -2.25 -5.09
C GLN A 309 -0.73 -1.46 -3.98
N LEU A 310 -0.37 -1.71 -2.71
CA LEU A 310 -0.96 -1.02 -1.56
C LEU A 310 0.04 -0.77 -0.43
N GLY A 311 -0.38 0.09 0.50
CA GLY A 311 0.40 0.44 1.68
C GLY A 311 1.24 1.70 1.54
N TRP A 312 2.19 1.86 2.45
CA TRP A 312 3.15 2.96 2.44
C TRP A 312 4.33 2.61 1.55
N GLY A 313 4.85 3.59 0.83
CA GLY A 313 5.99 3.41 -0.07
C GLY A 313 5.65 3.35 -1.56
N THR A 314 4.39 3.07 -1.90
CA THR A 314 3.91 2.81 -3.28
C THR A 314 3.84 4.05 -4.19
N GLY A 315 4.16 5.25 -3.68
CA GLY A 315 4.21 6.47 -4.50
C GLY A 315 2.85 7.08 -4.86
N TRP A 316 2.86 8.00 -5.82
CA TRP A 316 1.68 8.78 -6.25
C TRP A 316 0.85 8.05 -7.33
N LEU A 317 1.51 7.36 -8.27
CA LEU A 317 0.83 6.65 -9.36
C LEU A 317 -0.11 5.56 -8.83
N SER A 318 0.31 4.77 -7.84
CA SER A 318 -0.52 3.73 -7.22
C SER A 318 -1.74 4.24 -6.43
N LYS A 319 -1.73 5.52 -6.01
CA LYS A 319 -2.74 6.10 -5.09
C LYS A 319 -3.66 7.10 -5.77
N THR A 320 -3.49 7.32 -7.06
CA THR A 320 -4.21 8.36 -7.78
C THR A 320 -4.59 7.89 -9.17
N ILE A 321 -5.51 8.63 -9.79
CA ILE A 321 -5.90 8.47 -11.19
C ILE A 321 -4.90 9.11 -12.17
N GLY A 322 -3.66 9.37 -11.73
CA GLY A 322 -2.68 10.14 -12.49
C GLY A 322 -2.42 9.63 -13.90
N MET A 323 -2.33 8.31 -14.06
CA MET A 323 -2.14 7.65 -15.36
C MET A 323 -3.36 7.72 -16.28
N ALA A 324 -4.49 8.26 -15.81
CA ALA A 324 -5.67 8.52 -16.65
C ALA A 324 -5.79 9.98 -17.10
N LEU A 325 -4.91 10.87 -16.63
CA LEU A 325 -4.96 12.29 -16.98
C LEU A 325 -4.14 12.54 -18.25
N SER A 326 -4.65 13.40 -19.15
CA SER A 326 -3.83 13.94 -20.24
C SER A 326 -2.69 14.79 -19.68
N ASP A 327 -1.63 14.98 -20.46
CA ASP A 327 -0.48 15.82 -20.07
C ASP A 327 -0.91 17.23 -19.65
N GLU A 328 -1.84 17.84 -20.40
CA GLU A 328 -2.39 19.17 -20.08
C GLU A 328 -3.10 19.19 -18.71
N LEU A 329 -3.86 18.13 -18.42
CA LEU A 329 -4.60 18.04 -17.16
C LEU A 329 -3.67 17.73 -15.99
N LEU A 330 -2.67 16.87 -16.21
CA LEU A 330 -1.64 16.57 -15.24
C LEU A 330 -0.83 17.84 -14.89
N ASP A 331 -0.44 18.63 -15.89
CA ASP A 331 0.28 19.90 -15.67
C ASP A 331 -0.57 20.94 -14.95
N PHE A 332 -1.87 21.00 -15.25
CA PHE A 332 -2.82 21.81 -14.50
C PHE A 332 -2.87 21.38 -13.02
N VAL A 333 -3.03 20.10 -12.74
CA VAL A 333 -3.09 19.55 -11.37
C VAL A 333 -1.79 19.82 -10.62
N ARG A 334 -0.64 19.57 -11.27
CA ARG A 334 0.69 19.83 -10.70
C ARG A 334 0.88 21.30 -10.35
N SER A 335 0.48 22.20 -11.25
CA SER A 335 0.59 23.64 -11.04
C SER A 335 -0.35 24.13 -9.95
N ARG A 336 -1.62 23.70 -9.97
CA ARG A 336 -2.66 24.11 -9.01
C ARG A 336 -2.33 23.68 -7.59
N PHE A 337 -1.86 22.44 -7.40
CA PHE A 337 -1.60 21.86 -6.08
C PHE A 337 -0.12 21.84 -5.70
N ARG A 338 0.73 22.51 -6.49
CA ARG A 338 2.19 22.63 -6.25
C ARG A 338 2.88 21.27 -6.08
N LEU A 339 2.55 20.32 -6.96
CA LEU A 339 3.10 18.97 -6.93
C LEU A 339 4.37 18.88 -7.78
N GLY A 340 5.46 18.46 -7.16
CA GLY A 340 6.75 18.32 -7.81
C GLY A 340 7.40 19.66 -8.15
N ARG A 341 8.48 19.61 -8.96
CA ARG A 341 9.18 20.81 -9.42
C ARG A 341 8.46 21.35 -10.66
N ARG A 342 8.22 22.67 -10.69
CA ARG A 342 7.62 23.37 -11.84
C ARG A 342 8.49 23.19 -13.09
N GLY A 343 7.85 22.88 -14.23
CA GLY A 343 8.53 22.69 -15.51
C GLY A 343 9.35 21.39 -15.65
N ALA A 344 9.33 20.50 -14.65
CA ALA A 344 9.95 19.18 -14.80
C ALA A 344 9.10 18.31 -15.72
N LYS A 345 9.69 17.79 -16.80
CA LYS A 345 9.03 16.87 -17.73
C LYS A 345 8.46 15.64 -17.00
N GLU A 346 9.31 14.99 -16.19
CA GLU A 346 8.96 13.75 -15.50
C GLU A 346 8.18 13.97 -14.19
N PHE A 347 7.08 13.23 -14.00
CA PHE A 347 6.34 13.21 -12.74
C PHE A 347 5.56 11.90 -12.53
N PRO A 348 5.68 11.25 -11.36
CA PRO A 348 6.54 11.61 -10.24
C PRO A 348 8.01 11.31 -10.53
N LYS A 349 8.90 12.20 -10.06
CA LYS A 349 10.36 12.08 -10.21
C LYS A 349 11.01 11.03 -9.30
N SER A 350 10.35 10.69 -8.20
CA SER A 350 10.94 9.92 -7.10
C SER A 350 10.29 8.56 -6.92
N ARG A 351 11.08 7.60 -6.47
CA ARG A 351 10.65 6.23 -6.12
C ARG A 351 11.20 5.87 -4.74
N ARG A 352 10.43 5.10 -3.97
CA ARG A 352 10.90 4.48 -2.72
C ARG A 352 11.17 3.02 -3.01
N LEU A 353 12.38 2.58 -2.72
CA LEU A 353 12.85 1.25 -3.08
C LEU A 353 13.44 0.56 -1.86
N ILE A 354 13.21 -0.75 -1.80
CA ILE A 354 13.84 -1.63 -0.82
C ILE A 354 15.30 -1.81 -1.22
N GLU A 355 16.21 -1.53 -0.28
CA GLU A 355 17.63 -1.82 -0.39
C GLU A 355 17.98 -3.12 0.34
N ILE A 356 18.67 -4.02 -0.36
CA ILE A 356 19.33 -5.18 0.23
C ILE A 356 20.82 -5.03 -0.01
N ASN A 357 21.61 -5.03 1.06
CA ASN A 357 23.06 -4.75 1.00
C ASN A 357 23.38 -3.45 0.24
N GLN A 358 22.60 -2.40 0.47
CA GLN A 358 22.72 -1.07 -0.16
C GLN A 358 22.44 -1.03 -1.67
N ILE A 359 21.92 -2.11 -2.25
CA ILE A 359 21.53 -2.18 -3.66
C ILE A 359 20.00 -2.10 -3.73
N PRO A 360 19.42 -1.20 -4.54
CA PRO A 360 17.98 -1.16 -4.74
C PRO A 360 17.54 -2.43 -5.48
N LYS A 361 16.58 -3.16 -4.89
CA LYS A 361 16.13 -4.45 -5.43
C LYS A 361 14.72 -4.40 -6.00
N MET A 362 13.79 -3.76 -5.30
CA MET A 362 12.37 -3.83 -5.65
C MET A 362 11.56 -2.68 -5.02
N PRO A 363 10.38 -2.36 -5.58
CA PRO A 363 9.39 -1.50 -4.94
C PRO A 363 8.69 -2.20 -3.76
N LEU A 364 7.93 -1.44 -2.98
CA LEU A 364 7.10 -1.96 -1.88
C LEU A 364 5.68 -2.32 -2.34
N GLY A 365 5.03 -3.21 -1.59
CA GLY A 365 3.57 -3.29 -1.51
C GLY A 365 2.83 -3.95 -2.66
N TRP A 366 3.52 -4.66 -3.57
CA TRP A 366 2.82 -5.46 -4.57
C TRP A 366 2.27 -6.75 -3.95
N ILE A 367 1.02 -7.05 -4.29
CA ILE A 367 0.32 -8.27 -3.87
C ILE A 367 -0.37 -8.93 -5.08
N LYS A 368 -0.52 -10.25 -5.03
CA LYS A 368 -1.43 -11.02 -5.88
C LYS A 368 -2.64 -11.39 -5.03
N VAL A 369 -3.84 -11.22 -5.58
CA VAL A 369 -5.08 -11.65 -4.96
C VAL A 369 -5.71 -12.71 -5.84
N LYS A 370 -6.12 -13.83 -5.25
CA LYS A 370 -6.90 -14.90 -5.89
C LYS A 370 -8.25 -15.03 -5.22
N LEU A 371 -9.32 -14.95 -6.01
CA LEU A 371 -10.71 -15.04 -5.58
C LEU A 371 -11.24 -16.44 -5.81
N GLU A 372 -11.79 -17.03 -4.76
CA GLU A 372 -12.51 -18.29 -4.79
C GLU A 372 -13.95 -18.05 -4.35
N GLN A 373 -14.91 -18.39 -5.21
CA GLN A 373 -16.31 -18.19 -4.89
C GLN A 373 -16.72 -19.19 -3.80
N GLU A 374 -17.29 -18.70 -2.70
CA GLU A 374 -17.91 -19.59 -1.72
C GLU A 374 -19.20 -20.15 -2.35
N HIS A 375 -19.23 -21.46 -2.54
CA HIS A 375 -20.47 -22.16 -2.87
C HIS A 375 -21.29 -22.27 -1.58
N ALA A 376 -22.49 -21.68 -1.60
CA ALA A 376 -23.44 -21.71 -0.50
C ALA A 376 -24.07 -23.10 -0.32
#